data_AF-A0A7C3Q9Q9-F1
#
_entry.id   AF-A0A7C3Q9Q9-F1
#
_cell.length_a   1.000
_cell.length_b   1.000
_cell.length_c   1.000
_cell.angle_alpha   90.00
_cell.angle_beta   90.00
_cell.angle_gamma   90.00
#
_symmetry.space_group_name_H-M   'P 1'
#
loop_
_entity.id
_entity.type
_entity.pdbx_description
1 polymer ?
#
loop_
_entity_poly.entity_id
_entity_poly.type
_entity_poly.pdbx_seq_one_letter_code
_entity_poly.pdbx_strand_id
1 'polypeptide(L)'
;MAKLSDKFFKGGQARSSAASDKGGSRQTENCMVCGEKLQYHEKAAELSCSYCRRQDTGHIVCPNGHYICEQCHNQEAMRVIEDIVFGTDSQNPAEIAELAFSFPGLPMLGCPHAYIAGGAFMAALKNNGAKNISNEEIKEVFKRTGKQAHGGYCGLTGVCGIAPALGACISVLTGSKCGKDKEQR
;
A
#
# COMPACT_ATOMS: atom_id res chain seq x y z
N MET A 1 2.55 11.41 -19.18
CA MET A 1 2.43 11.66 -17.72
C MET A 1 1.39 12.71 -17.35
N ALA A 2 1.51 13.99 -17.76
CA ALA A 2 0.60 15.07 -17.32
C ALA A 2 -0.91 14.80 -17.55
N LYS A 3 -1.29 14.15 -18.66
CA LYS A 3 -2.69 13.77 -18.94
C LYS A 3 -3.20 12.61 -18.06
N LEU A 4 -2.32 11.70 -17.63
CA LEU A 4 -2.67 10.60 -16.72
C LEU A 4 -2.77 11.10 -15.28
N SER A 5 -1.83 11.93 -14.82
CA SER A 5 -1.87 12.52 -13.48
C SER A 5 -3.15 13.33 -13.26
N ASP A 6 -3.57 14.09 -14.27
CA ASP A 6 -4.82 14.85 -14.22
C ASP A 6 -6.05 13.95 -14.02
N LYS A 7 -6.10 12.77 -14.64
CA LYS A 7 -7.21 11.81 -14.50
C LYS A 7 -7.35 11.27 -13.08
N PHE A 8 -6.24 11.05 -12.38
CA PHE A 8 -6.23 10.43 -11.05
C PHE A 8 -6.17 11.44 -9.89
N PHE A 9 -5.67 12.66 -10.13
CA PHE A 9 -5.45 13.66 -9.08
C PHE A 9 -6.31 14.94 -9.22
N LYS A 10 -6.95 15.23 -10.37
CA LYS A 10 -7.91 16.36 -10.47
C LYS A 10 -9.29 15.94 -9.97
N GLY A 11 -9.43 15.95 -8.65
CA GLY A 11 -10.69 15.70 -7.96
C GLY A 11 -10.55 15.89 -6.46
N GLY A 12 -9.71 16.85 -6.04
CA GLY A 12 -9.38 17.15 -4.65
C GLY A 12 -10.57 17.62 -3.82
N GLN A 13 -11.46 16.68 -3.50
CA GLN A 13 -12.21 16.60 -2.27
C GLN A 13 -12.34 15.10 -1.99
N ALA A 14 -11.61 14.64 -0.98
CA ALA A 14 -11.81 13.33 -0.39
C ALA A 14 -13.31 13.15 -0.13
N ARG A 15 -13.97 12.24 -0.85
CA ARG A 15 -15.32 11.81 -0.49
C ARG A 15 -15.20 11.01 0.79
N SER A 16 -15.30 11.70 1.92
CA SER A 16 -15.38 11.10 3.25
C SER A 16 -16.69 10.33 3.36
N SER A 17 -16.64 9.00 3.34
CA SER A 17 -17.73 8.18 3.89
C SER A 17 -17.67 8.23 5.42
N ALA A 18 -18.82 8.51 6.02
CA ALA A 18 -19.01 8.99 7.37
C ALA A 18 -18.38 8.15 8.51
N ALA A 19 -17.56 8.81 9.32
CA ALA A 19 -17.58 8.76 10.78
C ALA A 19 -16.98 10.08 11.28
N SER A 20 -17.68 10.74 12.20
CA SER A 20 -17.48 12.12 12.67
C SER A 20 -16.00 12.50 12.92
N ASP A 21 -15.38 13.18 11.96
CA ASP A 21 -14.00 13.68 12.06
C ASP A 21 -14.02 15.17 12.41
N LYS A 22 -13.30 15.55 13.47
CA LYS A 22 -13.12 16.96 13.84
C LYS A 22 -12.12 17.59 12.88
N GLY A 23 -12.61 18.02 11.72
CA GLY A 23 -12.15 19.15 10.89
C GLY A 23 -10.70 19.63 10.97
N GLY A 24 -9.71 18.73 10.93
CA GLY A 24 -8.29 19.07 10.76
C GLY A 24 -7.75 18.41 9.50
N SER A 25 -6.97 19.14 8.70
CA SER A 25 -6.26 18.54 7.55
C SER A 25 -5.26 17.49 8.05
N ARG A 26 -5.23 16.31 7.43
CA ARG A 26 -4.17 15.31 7.69
C ARG A 26 -2.81 15.91 7.39
N GLN A 27 -1.88 15.72 8.33
CA GLN A 27 -0.51 16.20 8.19
C GLN A 27 0.34 15.14 7.48
N THR A 28 1.26 15.58 6.63
CA THR A 28 2.19 14.71 5.88
C THR A 28 3.53 14.52 6.58
N GLU A 29 3.78 15.29 7.64
CA GLU A 29 4.97 15.20 8.49
C GLU A 29 4.54 15.10 9.96
N ASN A 30 5.33 14.40 10.77
CA ASN A 30 5.08 14.17 12.20
C ASN A 30 3.72 13.48 12.47
N CYS A 31 3.00 13.88 13.52
CA CYS A 31 1.70 13.29 13.85
C CYS A 31 0.63 13.65 12.80
N MET A 32 0.09 12.64 12.11
CA MET A 32 -0.98 12.81 11.12
C MET A 32 -2.25 13.51 11.65
N VAL A 33 -2.49 13.48 12.96
CA VAL A 33 -3.68 14.06 13.61
C VAL A 33 -3.46 15.53 14.03
N CYS A 34 -2.30 15.85 14.62
CA CYS A 34 -2.08 17.17 15.25
C CYS A 34 -0.78 17.88 14.83
N GLY A 35 0.05 17.26 13.99
CA GLY A 35 1.32 17.83 13.51
C GLY A 35 2.48 17.82 14.51
N GLU A 36 2.23 17.46 15.77
CA GLU A 36 3.26 17.43 16.80
C GLU A 36 4.32 16.36 16.54
N LYS A 37 5.59 16.65 16.90
CA LYS A 37 6.72 15.76 16.67
C LYS A 37 6.52 14.41 17.37
N LEU A 38 6.72 13.33 16.63
CA LEU A 38 6.55 11.97 17.14
C LEU A 38 7.67 11.58 18.10
N GLN A 39 7.31 10.83 19.15
CA GLN A 39 8.24 10.21 20.09
C GLN A 39 8.46 8.74 19.72
N TYR A 40 9.72 8.31 19.82
CA TYR A 40 10.16 6.95 19.51
C TYR A 40 10.58 6.27 20.82
N HIS A 41 9.91 5.17 21.15
CA HIS A 41 10.15 4.40 22.36
C HIS A 41 10.94 3.12 22.04
N GLU A 42 11.88 2.76 22.92
CA GLU A 42 12.66 1.52 22.79
C GLU A 42 11.77 0.27 22.89
N LYS A 43 10.76 0.30 23.77
CA LYS A 43 9.79 -0.79 23.93
C LYS A 43 8.48 -0.44 23.25
N ALA A 44 7.88 -1.44 22.60
CA ALA A 44 6.54 -1.31 22.06
C ALA A 44 5.53 -1.09 23.20
N ALA A 45 4.58 -0.19 22.98
CA ALA A 45 3.43 0.02 23.85
C ALA A 45 2.17 -0.53 23.19
N GLU A 46 1.21 -0.98 24.01
CA GLU A 46 -0.15 -1.24 23.54
C GLU A 46 -0.88 0.09 23.31
N LEU A 47 -1.41 0.27 22.11
CA LEU A 47 -1.95 1.54 21.64
C LEU A 47 -3.30 1.30 20.96
N SER A 48 -4.19 2.29 21.04
CA SER A 48 -5.45 2.30 20.30
C SER A 48 -5.39 3.32 19.17
N CYS A 49 -5.69 2.88 17.95
CA CYS A 49 -5.67 3.76 16.79
C CYS A 49 -6.66 4.93 16.96
N SER A 50 -6.19 6.16 16.73
CA SER A 50 -7.01 7.37 16.85
C SER A 50 -8.14 7.44 15.81
N TYR A 51 -8.01 6.73 14.68
CA TYR A 51 -9.05 6.68 13.64
C TYR A 51 -9.99 5.48 13.80
N CYS A 52 -9.47 4.25 13.84
CA CYS A 52 -10.30 3.04 13.81
C CYS A 52 -10.44 2.32 15.16
N ARG A 53 -9.82 2.85 16.23
CA ARG A 53 -9.84 2.31 17.60
C ARG A 53 -9.28 0.90 17.80
N ARG A 54 -8.81 0.21 16.74
CA ARG A 54 -8.15 -1.09 16.87
C ARG A 54 -6.97 -1.00 17.83
N GLN A 55 -6.80 -2.03 18.64
CA GLN A 55 -5.61 -2.21 19.46
C GLN A 55 -4.48 -2.77 18.62
N ASP A 56 -3.27 -2.27 18.85
CA ASP A 56 -2.06 -2.69 18.16
C ASP A 56 -0.85 -2.40 19.06
N THR A 57 0.32 -2.90 18.69
CA THR A 57 1.57 -2.55 19.36
C THR A 57 2.39 -1.60 18.50
N GLY A 58 3.04 -0.62 19.12
CA GLY A 58 3.81 0.38 18.38
C GLY A 58 4.89 1.03 19.21
N HIS A 59 5.92 1.52 18.53
CA HIS A 59 7.05 2.24 19.12
C HIS A 59 6.94 3.76 18.95
N ILE A 60 6.04 4.22 18.08
CA ILE A 60 5.95 5.62 17.65
C ILE A 60 4.62 6.17 18.15
N VAL A 61 4.70 7.15 19.05
CA VAL A 61 3.52 7.75 19.70
C VAL A 61 3.66 9.26 19.67
N CYS A 62 2.55 9.94 19.41
CA CYS A 62 2.49 11.39 19.58
C CYS A 62 2.44 11.72 21.08
N PRO A 63 3.12 12.77 21.58
CA PRO A 63 3.04 13.19 22.99
C PRO A 63 1.59 13.51 23.44
N ASN A 64 0.70 13.84 22.51
CA ASN A 64 -0.73 14.04 22.77
C ASN A 64 -1.55 12.73 22.80
N GLY A 65 -0.90 11.56 22.77
CA GLY A 65 -1.54 10.24 22.84
C GLY A 65 -2.07 9.71 21.51
N HIS A 66 -1.80 10.37 20.39
CA HIS A 66 -2.22 9.86 19.08
C HIS A 66 -1.33 8.71 18.60
N TYR A 67 -1.98 7.66 18.13
CA TYR A 67 -1.37 6.53 17.45
C TYR A 67 -2.21 6.19 16.22
N ILE A 68 -1.58 5.95 15.08
CA ILE A 68 -2.26 5.56 13.84
C ILE A 68 -1.76 4.19 13.42
N CYS A 69 -2.66 3.20 13.34
CA CYS A 69 -2.29 1.87 12.87
C CYS A 69 -1.87 1.87 11.39
N GLU A 70 -1.10 0.87 10.98
CA GLU A 70 -0.56 0.77 9.60
C GLU A 70 -1.66 0.85 8.53
N GLN A 71 -2.82 0.25 8.79
CA GLN A 71 -3.95 0.27 7.87
C GLN A 71 -4.50 1.69 7.65
N CYS A 72 -4.72 2.45 8.72
CA CYS A 72 -5.23 3.82 8.61
C CYS A 72 -4.16 4.78 8.07
N HIS A 73 -2.89 4.54 8.43
CA HIS A 73 -1.75 5.32 7.96
C HIS A 73 -1.61 5.24 6.43
N ASN A 74 -1.74 4.03 5.88
CA ASN A 74 -1.53 3.79 4.46
C ASN A 74 -2.82 3.80 3.62
N GLN A 75 -3.98 4.03 4.24
CA GLN A 75 -5.29 3.86 3.59
C GLN A 75 -5.43 4.68 2.31
N GLU A 76 -5.00 5.94 2.33
CA GLU A 76 -5.13 6.83 1.18
C GLU A 76 -4.17 6.44 0.06
N ALA A 77 -2.90 6.18 0.39
CA ALA A 77 -1.91 5.70 -0.58
C ALA A 77 -2.38 4.40 -1.24
N MET A 78 -2.87 3.43 -0.47
CA MET A 78 -3.38 2.17 -1.02
C MET A 78 -4.58 2.38 -1.95
N ARG A 79 -5.52 3.26 -1.60
CA ARG A 79 -6.65 3.61 -2.47
C ARG A 79 -6.19 4.19 -3.80
N VAL A 80 -5.25 5.13 -3.77
CA VAL A 80 -4.68 5.75 -4.97
C VAL A 80 -3.93 4.73 -5.84
N ILE A 81 -3.17 3.84 -5.22
CA ILE A 81 -2.46 2.75 -5.92
C ILE A 81 -3.46 1.84 -6.63
N GLU A 82 -4.52 1.42 -5.95
CA GLU A 82 -5.59 0.60 -6.54
C GLU A 82 -6.28 1.32 -7.71
N ASP A 83 -6.67 2.59 -7.54
CA ASP A 83 -7.29 3.39 -8.59
C ASP A 83 -6.41 3.45 -9.86
N ILE A 84 -5.11 3.70 -9.69
CA ILE A 84 -4.12 3.76 -10.78
C ILE A 84 -3.96 2.39 -11.44
N VAL A 85 -3.65 1.35 -10.67
CA VAL A 85 -3.32 0.01 -11.19
C VAL A 85 -4.52 -0.64 -11.87
N PHE A 86 -5.73 -0.44 -11.33
CA PHE A 86 -6.94 -1.00 -11.93
C PHE A 86 -7.46 -0.19 -13.12
N GLY A 87 -7.20 1.12 -13.17
CA GLY A 87 -7.75 2.05 -14.16
C GLY A 87 -6.79 2.54 -15.24
N THR A 88 -5.51 2.17 -15.19
CA THR A 88 -4.51 2.51 -16.22
C THR A 88 -4.61 1.62 -17.46
N ASP A 89 -4.33 2.22 -18.62
CA ASP A 89 -4.17 1.57 -19.92
C ASP A 89 -2.70 1.48 -20.37
N SER A 90 -1.75 2.03 -19.58
CA SER A 90 -0.33 1.95 -19.92
C SER A 90 0.16 0.50 -19.93
N GLN A 91 0.97 0.18 -20.93
CA GLN A 91 1.64 -1.11 -21.11
C GLN A 91 3.04 -1.14 -20.50
N ASN A 92 3.50 -0.01 -19.95
CA ASN A 92 4.83 0.15 -19.38
C ASN A 92 4.74 0.18 -17.85
N PRO A 93 5.31 -0.83 -17.14
CA PRO A 93 5.23 -0.87 -15.69
C PRO A 93 5.97 0.31 -15.02
N ALA A 94 7.01 0.87 -15.66
CA ALA A 94 7.70 2.03 -15.12
C ALA A 94 6.78 3.26 -15.09
N GLU A 95 6.04 3.52 -16.16
CA GLU A 95 5.10 4.66 -16.22
C GLU A 95 3.98 4.55 -15.17
N ILE A 96 3.46 3.33 -14.96
CA ILE A 96 2.43 3.08 -13.95
C ILE A 96 3.00 3.33 -12.54
N ALA A 97 4.22 2.85 -12.27
CA ALA A 97 4.89 3.04 -10.99
C ALA A 97 5.22 4.52 -10.75
N GLU A 98 5.78 5.23 -11.73
CA GLU A 98 6.08 6.66 -11.66
C GLU A 98 4.83 7.50 -11.40
N LEU A 99 3.70 7.14 -12.02
CA LEU A 99 2.41 7.77 -11.73
C LEU A 99 1.97 7.55 -10.28
N ALA A 100 2.12 6.32 -9.75
CA ALA A 100 1.81 6.06 -8.35
C ALA A 100 2.76 6.79 -7.39
N PHE A 101 4.05 6.89 -7.71
CA PHE A 101 5.05 7.64 -6.93
C PHE A 101 4.81 9.15 -6.95
N SER A 102 4.11 9.67 -7.96
CA SER A 102 3.75 11.09 -8.00
C SER A 102 2.66 11.50 -6.99
N PHE A 103 2.06 10.54 -6.26
CA PHE A 103 1.10 10.83 -5.21
C PHE A 103 1.80 11.51 -4.00
N PRO A 104 1.45 12.77 -3.66
CA PRO A 104 2.15 13.50 -2.59
C PRO A 104 2.03 12.86 -1.20
N GLY A 105 0.96 12.10 -0.94
CA GLY A 105 0.76 11.39 0.33
C GLY A 105 1.49 10.05 0.42
N LEU A 106 2.34 9.70 -0.54
CA LEU A 106 3.16 8.49 -0.49
C LEU A 106 4.45 8.77 0.30
N PRO A 107 4.69 8.13 1.45
CA PRO A 107 5.95 8.27 2.15
C PRO A 107 7.10 7.70 1.31
N MET A 108 8.31 8.26 1.44
CA MET A 108 9.51 7.77 0.72
C MET A 108 9.85 6.30 1.05
N LEU A 109 9.59 5.88 2.29
CA LEU A 109 9.78 4.51 2.75
C LEU A 109 8.45 3.98 3.27
N GLY A 110 8.11 2.75 2.88
CA GLY A 110 6.90 2.09 3.38
C GLY A 110 6.44 0.94 2.50
N CYS A 111 5.56 0.12 3.06
CA CYS A 111 4.94 -1.03 2.41
C CYS A 111 4.23 -0.70 1.07
N PRO A 112 3.62 0.48 0.86
CA PRO A 112 2.97 0.83 -0.41
C PRO A 112 3.85 0.61 -1.66
N HIS A 113 5.18 0.76 -1.57
CA HIS A 113 6.10 0.53 -2.70
C HIS A 113 6.06 -0.92 -3.22
N ALA A 114 5.84 -1.91 -2.36
CA ALA A 114 5.70 -3.30 -2.76
C ALA A 114 4.44 -3.52 -3.62
N TYR A 115 3.34 -2.86 -3.23
CA TYR A 115 2.08 -2.90 -3.98
C TYR A 115 2.20 -2.15 -5.31
N ILE A 116 2.90 -1.02 -5.34
CA ILE A 116 3.19 -0.30 -6.59
C ILE A 116 3.97 -1.20 -7.55
N ALA A 117 5.05 -1.83 -7.10
CA ALA A 117 5.87 -2.69 -7.95
C ALA A 117 5.07 -3.88 -8.52
N GLY A 118 4.37 -4.63 -7.67
CA GLY A 118 3.57 -5.78 -8.10
C GLY A 118 2.36 -5.38 -8.95
N GLY A 119 1.66 -4.32 -8.56
CA GLY A 119 0.49 -3.81 -9.27
C GLY A 119 0.83 -3.27 -10.66
N ALA A 120 1.88 -2.44 -10.75
CA ALA A 120 2.36 -1.92 -12.02
C ALA A 120 2.79 -3.02 -12.99
N PHE A 121 3.52 -4.03 -12.50
CA PHE A 121 3.92 -5.19 -13.30
C PHE A 121 2.71 -5.95 -13.86
N MET A 122 1.73 -6.30 -13.00
CA MET A 122 0.56 -7.05 -13.42
C MET A 122 -0.40 -6.24 -14.31
N ALA A 123 -0.57 -4.94 -14.05
CA ALA A 123 -1.37 -4.06 -14.90
C ALA A 123 -0.74 -3.89 -16.29
N ALA A 124 0.58 -3.72 -16.37
CA ALA A 124 1.28 -3.67 -17.65
C ALA A 124 1.10 -4.97 -18.45
N LEU A 125 1.22 -6.13 -17.80
CA LEU A 125 0.98 -7.43 -18.47
C LEU A 125 -0.47 -7.57 -18.96
N LYS A 126 -1.46 -7.22 -18.12
CA LYS A 126 -2.88 -7.17 -18.50
C LYS A 126 -3.07 -6.32 -19.76
N ASN A 127 -2.48 -5.13 -19.78
CA ASN A 127 -2.64 -4.17 -20.88
C ASN A 127 -1.88 -4.58 -22.15
N ASN A 128 -0.84 -5.42 -22.04
CA ASN A 128 -0.16 -6.06 -23.17
C ASN A 128 -0.91 -7.27 -23.74
N GLY A 129 -2.08 -7.62 -23.19
CA GLY A 129 -2.89 -8.75 -23.68
C GLY A 129 -2.43 -10.11 -23.18
N ALA A 130 -1.64 -10.16 -22.09
CA ALA A 130 -1.35 -11.43 -21.43
C ALA A 130 -2.66 -12.11 -21.00
N LYS A 131 -2.81 -13.39 -21.35
CA LYS A 131 -4.04 -14.15 -21.09
C LYS A 131 -4.26 -14.30 -19.59
N ASN A 132 -5.53 -14.27 -19.19
CA ASN A 132 -5.99 -14.55 -17.83
C ASN A 132 -5.43 -13.62 -16.76
N ILE A 133 -5.11 -12.37 -17.11
CA ILE A 133 -4.81 -11.33 -16.14
C ILE A 133 -5.95 -10.32 -16.14
N SER A 134 -6.68 -10.27 -15.04
CA SER A 134 -7.71 -9.28 -14.75
C SER A 134 -7.36 -8.54 -13.46
N ASN A 135 -8.24 -7.62 -13.02
CA ASN A 135 -8.07 -6.98 -11.73
C ASN A 135 -8.16 -7.98 -10.56
N GLU A 136 -8.76 -9.18 -10.75
CA GLU A 136 -8.80 -10.19 -9.70
C GLU A 136 -7.43 -10.82 -9.43
N GLU A 137 -6.63 -11.10 -10.46
CA GLU A 137 -5.26 -11.56 -10.30
C GLU A 137 -4.38 -10.51 -9.60
N ILE A 138 -4.59 -9.22 -9.90
CA ILE A 138 -3.89 -8.13 -9.22
C ILE A 138 -4.29 -8.08 -7.74
N LYS A 139 -5.58 -8.21 -7.41
CA LYS A 139 -6.05 -8.27 -6.01
C LYS A 139 -5.46 -9.46 -5.26
N GLU A 140 -5.33 -10.62 -5.91
CA GLU A 140 -4.67 -11.78 -5.30
C GLU A 140 -3.18 -11.52 -5.06
N VAL A 141 -2.47 -10.84 -5.97
CA VAL A 141 -1.09 -10.38 -5.74
C VAL A 141 -1.03 -9.45 -4.53
N PHE A 142 -1.94 -8.48 -4.41
CA PHE A 142 -1.98 -7.56 -3.27
C PHE A 142 -2.25 -8.30 -1.95
N LYS A 143 -3.17 -9.26 -1.95
CA LYS A 143 -3.46 -10.11 -0.79
C LYS A 143 -2.25 -10.94 -0.35
N ARG A 144 -1.50 -11.51 -1.30
CA ARG A 144 -0.26 -12.27 -0.99
C ARG A 144 0.87 -11.36 -0.52
N THR A 145 0.96 -10.17 -1.11
CA THR A 145 1.92 -9.13 -0.73
C THR A 145 1.68 -8.67 0.69
N GLY A 146 0.43 -8.41 1.10
CA GLY A 146 0.11 -7.98 2.47
C GLY A 146 0.45 -8.97 3.57
N LYS A 147 0.66 -10.25 3.24
CA LYS A 147 1.15 -11.26 4.20
C LYS A 147 2.67 -11.21 4.42
N GLN A 148 3.39 -10.51 3.55
CA GLN A 148 4.86 -10.58 3.48
C GLN A 148 5.53 -9.22 3.40
N ALA A 149 4.85 -8.16 2.99
CA ALA A 149 5.37 -6.80 2.88
C ALA A 149 4.65 -5.89 3.89
N HIS A 150 4.83 -6.20 5.17
CA HIS A 150 4.33 -5.42 6.30
C HIS A 150 5.44 -4.54 6.91
N GLY A 151 5.06 -3.64 7.83
CA GLY A 151 6.00 -2.73 8.49
C GLY A 151 7.23 -3.46 9.05
N GLY A 152 8.43 -2.91 8.78
CA GLY A 152 9.70 -3.45 9.27
C GLY A 152 10.20 -4.71 8.58
N TYR A 153 9.48 -5.29 7.61
CA TYR A 153 9.83 -6.59 7.02
C TYR A 153 11.27 -6.69 6.51
N CYS A 154 11.78 -5.67 5.81
CA CYS A 154 13.16 -5.65 5.32
C CYS A 154 14.20 -5.62 6.44
N GLY A 155 13.95 -4.90 7.53
CA GLY A 155 14.82 -4.87 8.69
C GLY A 155 14.78 -6.16 9.52
N LEU A 156 13.65 -6.86 9.49
CA LEU A 156 13.45 -8.12 10.22
C LEU A 156 13.98 -9.35 9.48
N THR A 157 13.87 -9.36 8.16
CA THR A 157 14.15 -10.55 7.34
C THR A 157 15.36 -10.40 6.41
N GLY A 158 15.84 -9.18 6.19
CA GLY A 158 16.82 -8.87 5.16
C GLY A 158 16.26 -8.85 3.73
N VAL A 159 14.96 -9.10 3.54
CA VAL A 159 14.31 -9.15 2.21
C VAL A 159 13.44 -7.91 2.01
N CYS A 160 13.69 -7.14 0.95
CA CYS A 160 12.83 -6.01 0.59
C CYS A 160 11.43 -6.52 0.24
N GLY A 161 10.36 -5.86 0.72
CA GLY A 161 8.97 -6.24 0.44
C GLY A 161 8.59 -6.26 -1.05
N ILE A 162 9.37 -5.60 -1.91
CA ILE A 162 9.21 -5.71 -3.37
C ILE A 162 9.50 -7.12 -3.88
N ALA A 163 10.49 -7.82 -3.31
CA ALA A 163 10.86 -9.18 -3.73
C ALA A 163 9.71 -10.19 -3.56
N PRO A 164 9.05 -10.34 -2.39
CA PRO A 164 7.89 -11.21 -2.27
C PRO A 164 6.67 -10.70 -3.05
N ALA A 165 6.54 -9.40 -3.31
CA ALA A 165 5.46 -8.88 -4.17
C ALA A 165 5.62 -9.35 -5.63
N LEU A 166 6.83 -9.27 -6.20
CA LEU A 166 7.11 -9.82 -7.53
C LEU A 166 7.03 -11.35 -7.53
N GLY A 167 7.51 -12.01 -6.49
CA GLY A 167 7.33 -13.46 -6.30
C GLY A 167 5.85 -13.87 -6.28
N ALA A 168 4.98 -13.05 -5.66
CA ALA A 168 3.54 -13.25 -5.69
C ALA A 168 2.97 -13.09 -7.11
N CYS A 169 3.45 -12.11 -7.89
CA CYS A 169 3.08 -11.97 -9.31
C CYS A 169 3.40 -13.25 -10.07
N ILE A 170 4.64 -13.74 -10.00
CA ILE A 170 5.06 -14.97 -10.67
C ILE A 170 4.18 -16.15 -10.22
N SER A 171 3.96 -16.30 -8.91
CA SER A 171 3.14 -17.39 -8.37
C SER A 171 1.69 -17.35 -8.84
N VAL A 172 1.12 -16.16 -9.05
CA VAL A 172 -0.24 -16.00 -9.61
C VAL A 172 -0.23 -16.37 -11.09
N LEU A 173 0.75 -15.88 -11.86
CA LEU A 173 0.89 -16.15 -13.29
C LEU A 173 1.10 -17.63 -13.60
N THR A 174 1.88 -18.35 -12.78
CA THR A 174 2.12 -19.79 -12.94
C THR A 174 1.02 -20.66 -12.32
N GLY A 175 0.05 -20.05 -11.62
CA GLY A 175 -0.97 -20.76 -10.87
C GLY A 175 -0.38 -21.67 -9.80
N SER A 176 0.67 -21.22 -9.13
CA SER A 176 1.34 -21.93 -8.03
C SER A 176 0.43 -22.00 -6.80
N LYS A 177 0.23 -23.22 -6.30
CA LYS A 177 -0.52 -23.56 -5.08
C LYS A 177 -0.02 -24.90 -4.53
N CYS A 178 -0.04 -25.07 -3.22
CA CYS A 178 0.34 -26.34 -2.59
C CYS A 178 -0.54 -27.50 -3.10
N GLY A 179 0.04 -28.71 -3.18
CA GLY A 179 -0.67 -29.94 -3.56
C GLY A 179 -0.90 -30.12 -5.06
N LYS A 180 -0.20 -29.35 -5.92
CA LYS A 180 -0.38 -29.40 -7.38
C LYS A 180 0.50 -30.48 -8.03
N ASP A 181 1.71 -30.69 -7.52
CA ASP A 181 2.64 -31.73 -7.97
C ASP A 181 2.65 -32.93 -7.00
N LYS A 182 3.42 -33.98 -7.34
CA LYS A 182 3.46 -35.23 -6.57
C LYS A 182 4.18 -35.04 -5.24
N GLU A 183 5.15 -34.14 -5.22
CA GLU A 183 6.05 -33.83 -4.13
C GLU A 183 5.36 -33.04 -3.02
N GLN A 184 4.34 -32.24 -3.36
CA GLN A 184 3.57 -31.41 -2.42
C GLN A 184 2.24 -32.07 -1.96
N ARG A 185 1.98 -33.33 -2.32
CA ARG A 185 0.78 -34.08 -1.93
C ARG A 185 0.97 -34.91 -0.68
#